data_AF-A0A8C9BC29-F1
#
_entry.id   AF-A0A8C9BC29-F1
#
_cell.length_a   1.000
_cell.length_b   1.000
_cell.length_c   1.000
_cell.angle_alpha   90.00
_cell.angle_beta   90.00
_cell.angle_gamma   90.00
#
_symmetry.space_group_name_H-M   'P 1'
#
loop_
_entity.id
_entity.type
_entity.pdbx_description
1 polymer ?
#
loop_
_entity_poly.entity_id
_entity_poly.type
_entity_poly.pdbx_seq_one_letter_code
_entity_poly.pdbx_strand_id
1 'polypeptide(L)'
;MATLARLQARLTTVAHQYYYRNSVVDVFRKKENDAAVKIQSWFRGCQVRAYIRYLHRVATIIQKRWRGYLGRQHYQLIVKLAYYTMKMNLYNAMAVRIQRRWRGYKIRKYCFNYFYSKEYLKAVSETNDAVRKALEEFAEMKEREEKKADLEREEKKRDYQARKMHYLLSTKQIPGMYNSPFRKDPDPWELRLQQAKPLTHRRPKVKPKHSVSLSSWLACTSARSFPRSGILPPIDRKRCQGPFRDVSEVWEQRYKPLEPTLRVAEPMDGLNEARAQLQRQEWTRNVNDNMFLPFSSYHKNKKYIPTMHLSSKYGPDAYGSQHFRDENPKKWICDKDFQTVLPSFDLFSKYGKLYSKAGQIV
;
A
#
# COMPACT_ATOMS: atom_id res chain seq x y z
N MET A 1 -123.85 -0.28 44.57
CA MET A 1 -123.37 -1.68 44.63
C MET A 1 -123.21 -2.35 43.25
N ALA A 2 -124.20 -2.28 42.35
CA ALA A 2 -124.17 -3.01 41.05
C ALA A 2 -123.14 -2.51 39.99
N THR A 3 -122.67 -1.27 40.07
CA THR A 3 -121.65 -0.71 39.16
C THR A 3 -120.23 -1.15 39.55
N LEU A 4 -119.94 -1.14 40.85
CA LEU A 4 -118.67 -1.59 41.41
C LEU A 4 -118.45 -3.09 41.16
N ALA A 5 -119.48 -3.91 41.33
CA ALA A 5 -119.44 -5.34 41.00
C ALA A 5 -119.14 -5.60 39.51
N ARG A 6 -119.71 -4.80 38.60
CA ARG A 6 -119.43 -4.87 37.15
C ARG A 6 -118.00 -4.45 36.80
N LEU A 7 -117.46 -3.45 37.48
CA LEU A 7 -116.06 -3.03 37.31
C LEU A 7 -115.09 -4.07 37.86
N GLN A 8 -115.38 -4.68 39.02
CA GLN A 8 -114.59 -5.78 39.56
C GLN A 8 -114.59 -7.00 38.63
N ALA A 9 -115.74 -7.36 38.06
CA ALA A 9 -115.84 -8.43 37.06
C ALA A 9 -115.10 -8.11 35.75
N ARG A 10 -114.98 -6.83 35.38
CA ARG A 10 -114.16 -6.40 34.22
C ARG A 10 -112.67 -6.35 34.56
N LEU A 11 -112.31 -6.02 35.80
CA LEU A 11 -110.92 -5.99 36.23
C LEU A 11 -110.30 -7.39 36.19
N THR A 12 -111.05 -8.42 36.59
CA THR A 12 -110.58 -9.81 36.52
C THR A 12 -110.37 -10.28 35.08
N THR A 13 -111.27 -9.93 34.16
CA THR A 13 -111.12 -10.27 32.74
C THR A 13 -109.96 -9.53 32.08
N VAL A 14 -109.77 -8.24 32.40
CA VAL A 14 -108.63 -7.45 31.92
C VAL A 14 -107.32 -8.00 32.49
N ALA A 15 -107.28 -8.35 33.77
CA ALA A 15 -106.11 -8.98 34.39
C ALA A 15 -105.76 -10.30 33.70
N HIS A 16 -106.75 -11.19 33.49
CA HIS A 16 -106.54 -12.45 32.76
C HIS A 16 -106.03 -12.22 31.32
N GLN A 17 -106.60 -11.26 30.60
CA GLN A 17 -106.14 -10.90 29.25
C GLN A 17 -104.70 -10.36 29.25
N TYR A 18 -104.35 -9.54 30.25
CA TYR A 18 -103.00 -9.01 30.43
C TYR A 18 -101.99 -10.13 30.69
N TYR A 19 -102.26 -11.01 31.65
CA TYR A 19 -101.38 -12.14 31.97
C TYR A 19 -101.27 -13.12 30.81
N TYR A 20 -102.37 -13.41 30.10
CA TYR A 20 -102.35 -14.25 28.91
C TYR A 20 -101.47 -13.65 27.81
N ARG A 21 -101.65 -12.36 27.49
CA ARG A 21 -100.81 -11.65 26.51
C ARG A 21 -99.32 -11.66 26.90
N ASN A 22 -99.02 -11.37 28.16
CA ASN A 22 -97.63 -11.43 28.64
C ASN A 22 -97.07 -12.84 28.57
N SER A 23 -97.84 -13.87 28.94
CA SER A 23 -97.38 -15.26 28.86
C SER A 23 -97.05 -15.70 27.44
N VAL A 24 -97.85 -15.27 26.44
CA VAL A 24 -97.59 -15.54 25.02
C VAL A 24 -96.34 -14.81 24.52
N VAL A 25 -96.13 -13.56 24.94
CA VAL A 25 -94.94 -12.76 24.58
C VAL A 25 -93.67 -13.30 25.25
N ASP A 26 -93.76 -13.74 26.50
CA ASP A 26 -92.62 -14.26 27.27
C ASP A 26 -91.99 -15.49 26.62
N VAL A 27 -92.77 -16.30 25.90
CA VAL A 27 -92.25 -17.44 25.11
C VAL A 27 -91.24 -16.99 24.04
N PHE A 28 -91.45 -15.82 23.42
CA PHE A 28 -90.57 -15.30 22.36
C PHE A 28 -89.47 -14.37 22.89
N ARG A 29 -89.64 -13.80 24.09
CA ARG A 29 -88.72 -12.82 24.70
C ARG A 29 -87.26 -13.26 24.68
N LYS A 30 -86.98 -14.53 25.02
CA LYS A 30 -85.61 -15.06 25.00
C LYS A 30 -85.03 -15.11 23.59
N LYS A 31 -85.81 -15.60 22.62
CA LYS A 31 -85.40 -15.72 21.21
C LYS A 31 -85.11 -14.35 20.59
N GLU A 32 -85.97 -13.37 20.86
CA GLU A 32 -85.78 -11.99 20.40
C GLU A 32 -84.57 -11.33 21.05
N ASN A 33 -84.37 -11.51 22.35
CA ASN A 33 -83.21 -10.99 23.06
C ASN A 33 -81.91 -11.62 22.53
N ASP A 34 -81.86 -12.94 22.33
CA ASP A 34 -80.68 -13.62 21.77
C ASP A 34 -80.36 -13.12 20.35
N ALA A 35 -81.39 -12.91 19.52
CA ALA A 35 -81.22 -12.32 18.19
C ALA A 35 -80.71 -10.88 18.26
N ALA A 36 -81.26 -10.05 19.16
CA ALA A 36 -80.81 -8.68 19.38
C ALA A 36 -79.35 -8.64 19.85
N VAL A 37 -78.96 -9.49 20.80
CA VAL A 37 -77.59 -9.60 21.30
C VAL A 37 -76.63 -10.02 20.18
N LYS A 38 -77.02 -10.95 19.30
CA LYS A 38 -76.23 -11.32 18.11
C LYS A 38 -76.02 -10.14 17.16
N ILE A 39 -77.07 -9.40 16.84
CA ILE A 39 -76.98 -8.22 15.96
C ILE A 39 -76.09 -7.15 16.59
N GLN A 40 -76.31 -6.84 17.86
CA GLN A 40 -75.55 -5.81 18.56
C GLN A 40 -74.07 -6.19 18.73
N SER A 41 -73.76 -7.44 19.10
CA SER A 41 -72.37 -7.91 19.22
C SER A 41 -71.65 -7.90 17.88
N TRP A 42 -72.33 -8.31 16.80
CA TRP A 42 -71.79 -8.21 15.44
C TRP A 42 -71.48 -6.76 15.05
N PHE A 43 -72.43 -5.84 15.29
CA PHE A 43 -72.25 -4.41 14.97
C PHE A 43 -71.09 -3.79 15.75
N ARG A 44 -71.01 -4.04 17.07
CA ARG A 44 -69.88 -3.59 17.91
C ARG A 44 -68.56 -4.15 17.38
N GLY A 45 -68.53 -5.42 16.97
CA GLY A 45 -67.35 -6.03 16.33
C GLY A 45 -66.98 -5.35 15.01
N CYS A 46 -67.96 -4.99 14.17
CA CYS A 46 -67.73 -4.25 12.93
C CYS A 46 -67.12 -2.86 13.19
N GLN A 47 -67.61 -2.14 14.20
CA GLN A 47 -67.06 -0.84 14.60
C GLN A 47 -65.59 -0.97 15.06
N VAL A 48 -65.30 -1.93 15.94
CA VAL A 48 -63.93 -2.16 16.44
C VAL A 48 -62.99 -2.54 15.29
N ARG A 49 -63.39 -3.46 14.40
CA ARG A 49 -62.57 -3.85 13.24
C ARG A 49 -62.35 -2.69 12.27
N ALA A 50 -63.34 -1.82 12.05
CA ALA A 50 -63.18 -0.63 11.23
C ALA A 50 -62.16 0.34 11.86
N TYR A 51 -62.23 0.54 13.17
CA TYR A 51 -61.29 1.38 13.91
C TYR A 51 -59.85 0.82 13.87
N ILE A 52 -59.67 -0.49 14.08
CA ILE A 52 -58.34 -1.14 13.97
C ILE A 52 -57.76 -0.98 12.56
N ARG A 53 -58.57 -1.17 11.50
CA ARG A 53 -58.12 -0.93 10.12
C ARG A 53 -57.69 0.53 9.90
N TYR A 54 -58.42 1.48 10.46
CA TYR A 54 -58.04 2.89 10.42
C TYR A 54 -56.69 3.12 11.12
N LEU A 55 -56.48 2.57 12.32
CA LEU A 55 -55.22 2.68 13.04
C LEU A 55 -54.04 2.08 12.26
N HIS A 56 -54.20 0.88 11.70
CA HIS A 56 -53.18 0.26 10.85
C HIS A 56 -52.84 1.10 9.62
N ARG A 57 -53.85 1.71 8.98
CA ARG A 57 -53.63 2.62 7.85
C ARG A 57 -52.80 3.82 8.27
N VAL A 58 -53.13 4.46 9.40
CA VAL A 58 -52.37 5.61 9.92
C VAL A 58 -50.94 5.22 10.27
N ALA A 59 -50.76 4.10 10.97
CA ALA A 59 -49.44 3.57 11.30
C ALA A 59 -48.59 3.31 10.04
N THR A 60 -49.19 2.73 9.00
CA THR A 60 -48.51 2.47 7.72
C THR A 60 -48.09 3.76 7.03
N ILE A 61 -48.92 4.81 7.07
CA ILE A 61 -48.58 6.13 6.50
C ILE A 61 -47.38 6.74 7.23
N ILE A 62 -47.39 6.72 8.57
CA ILE A 62 -46.28 7.24 9.38
C ILE A 62 -45.00 6.47 9.06
N GLN A 63 -45.05 5.14 9.09
CA GLN A 63 -43.89 4.29 8.82
C GLN A 63 -43.37 4.48 7.39
N LYS A 64 -44.25 4.55 6.38
CA LYS A 64 -43.88 4.81 4.98
C LYS A 64 -43.16 6.15 4.86
N ARG A 65 -43.68 7.21 5.49
CA ARG A 65 -43.08 8.54 5.46
C ARG A 65 -41.70 8.53 6.12
N TRP A 66 -41.56 7.86 7.26
CA TRP A 66 -40.31 7.73 8.00
C TRP A 66 -39.24 6.96 7.21
N ARG A 67 -39.57 5.78 6.69
CA ARG A 67 -38.66 4.99 5.83
C ARG A 67 -38.19 5.82 4.62
N GLY A 68 -39.11 6.57 4.00
CA GLY A 68 -38.76 7.48 2.91
C GLY A 68 -37.85 8.64 3.33
N TYR A 69 -38.03 9.19 4.53
CA TYR A 69 -37.15 10.22 5.07
C TYR A 69 -35.73 9.69 5.30
N LEU A 70 -35.59 8.54 5.94
CA LEU A 70 -34.29 7.88 6.16
C LEU A 70 -33.57 7.60 4.84
N GLY A 71 -34.29 7.06 3.84
CA GLY A 71 -33.72 6.83 2.51
C GLY A 71 -33.20 8.11 1.85
N ARG A 72 -33.94 9.22 1.95
CA ARG A 72 -33.49 10.52 1.41
C ARG A 72 -32.28 11.07 2.15
N GLN A 73 -32.22 10.94 3.48
CA GLN A 73 -31.06 11.35 4.27
C GLN A 73 -29.80 10.57 3.88
N HIS A 74 -29.93 9.24 3.74
CA HIS A 74 -28.82 8.39 3.31
C HIS A 74 -28.35 8.73 1.89
N TYR A 75 -29.29 8.94 0.96
CA TYR A 75 -28.96 9.38 -0.39
C TYR A 75 -28.21 10.71 -0.42
N GLN A 76 -28.65 11.71 0.35
CA GLN A 76 -27.95 12.99 0.45
C GLN A 76 -26.52 12.84 0.96
N LEU A 77 -26.29 11.95 1.94
CA LEU A 77 -24.95 11.64 2.43
C LEU A 77 -24.07 11.04 1.32
N ILE A 78 -24.58 10.06 0.59
CA ILE A 78 -23.86 9.41 -0.52
C ILE A 78 -23.49 10.43 -1.59
N VAL A 79 -24.44 11.26 -2.02
CA VAL A 79 -24.20 12.29 -3.04
C VAL A 79 -23.14 13.29 -2.57
N LYS A 80 -23.23 13.74 -1.32
CA LYS A 80 -22.25 14.65 -0.72
C LYS A 80 -20.85 14.02 -0.69
N LEU A 81 -20.75 12.75 -0.31
CA LEU A 81 -19.48 12.02 -0.29
C LEU A 81 -18.91 11.86 -1.71
N ALA A 82 -19.74 11.45 -2.68
CA ALA A 82 -19.33 11.32 -4.08
C ALA A 82 -18.80 12.65 -4.64
N TYR A 83 -19.48 13.76 -4.34
CA TYR A 83 -19.03 15.10 -4.72
C TYR A 83 -17.66 15.45 -4.14
N TYR A 84 -17.43 15.22 -2.84
CA TYR A 84 -16.13 15.51 -2.24
C TYR A 84 -15.03 14.61 -2.79
N THR A 85 -15.29 13.33 -2.99
CA THR A 85 -14.34 12.39 -3.61
C THR A 85 -13.96 12.87 -5.01
N MET A 86 -14.93 13.24 -5.84
CA MET A 86 -14.68 13.77 -7.19
C MET A 86 -13.83 15.04 -7.14
N LYS A 87 -14.18 15.99 -6.27
CA LYS A 87 -13.44 17.25 -6.09
C LYS A 87 -12.00 17.01 -5.63
N MET A 88 -11.82 16.11 -4.66
CA MET A 88 -10.51 15.73 -4.13
C MET A 88 -9.64 15.08 -5.21
N ASN A 89 -10.21 14.16 -5.98
CA ASN A 89 -9.51 13.50 -7.09
C ASN A 89 -9.06 14.50 -8.16
N LEU A 90 -9.90 15.49 -8.49
CA LEU A 90 -9.54 16.55 -9.42
C LEU A 90 -8.35 17.36 -8.89
N TYR A 91 -8.38 17.81 -7.64
CA TYR A 91 -7.26 18.57 -7.08
C TYR A 91 -5.99 17.74 -6.94
N ASN A 92 -6.09 16.47 -6.55
CA ASN A 92 -4.96 15.56 -6.50
C ASN A 92 -4.34 15.37 -7.89
N ALA A 93 -5.15 15.20 -8.94
CA ALA A 93 -4.65 15.10 -10.31
C ALA A 93 -3.91 16.38 -10.73
N MET A 94 -4.43 17.56 -10.41
CA MET A 94 -3.76 18.84 -10.70
C MET A 94 -2.46 19.00 -9.90
N ALA A 95 -2.47 18.63 -8.61
CA ALA A 95 -1.30 18.66 -7.75
C ALA A 95 -0.19 17.75 -8.30
N VAL A 96 -0.52 16.53 -8.74
CA VAL A 96 0.45 15.61 -9.36
C VAL A 96 1.05 16.22 -10.64
N ARG A 97 0.26 16.90 -11.48
CA ARG A 97 0.78 17.57 -12.68
C ARG A 97 1.78 18.67 -12.34
N ILE A 98 1.46 19.51 -11.37
CA ILE A 98 2.34 20.58 -10.88
C ILE A 98 3.61 19.98 -10.29
N GLN A 99 3.47 19.00 -9.41
CA GLN A 99 4.59 18.33 -8.76
C GLN A 99 5.52 17.63 -9.76
N ARG A 100 4.96 16.93 -10.76
CA ARG A 100 5.75 16.29 -11.84
C ARG A 100 6.57 17.32 -12.60
N ARG A 101 5.96 18.45 -12.98
CA ARG A 101 6.65 19.54 -13.69
C ARG A 101 7.77 20.12 -12.85
N TRP A 102 7.50 20.40 -11.57
CA TRP A 102 8.47 20.93 -10.62
C TRP A 102 9.65 19.98 -10.38
N ARG A 103 9.38 18.71 -10.09
CA ARG A 103 10.42 17.68 -9.89
C ARG A 103 11.34 17.59 -11.11
N GLY A 104 10.77 17.59 -12.32
CA GLY A 104 11.55 17.60 -13.55
C GLY A 104 12.41 18.86 -13.72
N TYR A 105 11.87 20.03 -13.41
CA TYR A 105 12.64 21.28 -13.41
C TYR A 105 13.78 21.25 -12.39
N LYS A 106 13.50 20.83 -11.15
CA LYS A 106 14.50 20.77 -10.07
C LYS A 106 15.70 19.91 -10.47
N ILE A 107 15.45 18.72 -11.02
CA ILE A 107 16.53 17.81 -11.44
C ILE A 107 17.39 18.45 -12.54
N ARG A 108 16.75 18.97 -13.60
CA ARG A 108 17.47 19.58 -14.73
C ARG A 108 18.24 20.84 -14.36
N LYS A 109 17.80 21.58 -13.35
CA LYS A 109 18.46 22.83 -12.93
C LYS A 109 19.54 22.61 -11.89
N TYR A 110 19.31 21.73 -10.91
CA TYR A 110 20.14 21.67 -9.71
C TYR A 110 20.86 20.32 -9.49
N CYS A 111 20.41 19.23 -10.10
CA CYS A 111 20.99 17.90 -9.80
C CYS A 111 21.76 17.30 -10.98
N PHE A 112 21.24 17.43 -12.20
CA PHE A 112 21.79 16.74 -13.36
C PHE A 112 21.95 17.70 -14.54
N ASN A 113 23.20 17.85 -14.99
CA ASN A 113 23.52 18.56 -16.22
C ASN A 113 23.96 17.57 -17.30
N TYR A 114 23.12 17.42 -18.33
CA TYR A 114 23.31 16.47 -19.42
C TYR A 114 24.62 16.69 -20.18
N PHE A 115 24.99 17.94 -20.45
CA PHE A 115 26.17 18.24 -21.26
C PHE A 115 27.46 17.82 -20.54
N TYR A 116 27.60 18.13 -19.24
CA TYR A 116 28.74 17.65 -18.46
C TYR A 116 28.77 16.13 -18.36
N SER A 117 27.61 15.48 -18.16
CA SER A 117 27.56 14.02 -18.13
C SER A 117 27.97 13.39 -19.46
N LYS A 118 27.60 14.00 -20.58
CA LYS A 118 27.96 13.52 -21.92
C LYS A 118 29.46 13.66 -22.18
N GLU A 119 30.03 14.82 -21.87
CA GLU A 119 31.47 15.06 -22.01
C GLU A 119 32.29 14.12 -21.11
N TYR A 120 31.85 13.93 -19.85
CA TYR A 120 32.48 12.97 -18.95
C TYR A 120 32.46 11.55 -19.51
N LEU A 121 31.31 11.07 -20.00
CA LEU A 121 31.21 9.73 -20.59
C LEU A 121 32.10 9.57 -21.82
N LYS A 122 32.23 10.63 -22.63
CA LYS A 122 33.12 10.64 -23.78
C LYS A 122 34.58 10.52 -23.33
N ALA A 123 35.02 11.33 -22.37
CA ALA A 123 36.36 11.23 -21.79
C ALA A 123 36.62 9.84 -21.20
N VAL A 124 35.66 9.26 -20.48
CA VAL A 124 35.76 7.89 -19.97
C VAL A 124 35.91 6.87 -21.11
N SER A 125 35.14 6.99 -22.19
CA SER A 125 35.29 6.10 -23.35
C SER A 125 36.66 6.21 -24.01
N GLU A 126 37.18 7.43 -24.19
CA GLU A 126 38.50 7.68 -24.76
C GLU A 126 39.61 7.07 -23.87
N THR A 127 39.51 7.22 -22.55
CA THR A 127 40.46 6.59 -21.61
C THR A 127 40.38 5.06 -21.64
N ASN A 128 39.19 4.49 -21.71
CA ASN A 128 39.00 3.04 -21.80
C ASN A 128 39.61 2.49 -23.09
N ASP A 129 39.42 3.18 -24.22
CA ASP A 129 39.99 2.77 -25.51
C ASP A 129 41.51 2.89 -25.51
N ALA A 130 42.08 3.92 -24.88
CA ALA A 130 43.53 4.04 -24.69
C ALA A 130 44.10 2.89 -23.85
N VAL A 131 43.44 2.54 -22.75
CA VAL A 131 43.85 1.40 -21.90
C VAL A 131 43.76 0.08 -22.66
N ARG A 132 42.71 -0.12 -23.46
CA ARG A 132 42.58 -1.33 -24.30
C ARG A 132 43.73 -1.45 -25.30
N LYS A 133 44.08 -0.37 -26.01
CA LYS A 133 45.21 -0.36 -26.94
C LYS A 133 46.53 -0.67 -26.24
N ALA A 134 46.78 -0.06 -25.08
CA ALA A 134 47.99 -0.33 -24.30
C ALA A 134 48.06 -1.80 -23.83
N LEU A 135 46.93 -2.41 -23.47
CA LEU A 135 46.86 -3.83 -23.10
C LEU A 135 47.11 -4.75 -24.31
N GLU A 136 46.62 -4.37 -25.49
CA GLU A 136 46.86 -5.09 -26.74
C GLU A 136 48.34 -5.03 -27.14
N GLU A 137 48.94 -3.84 -27.13
CA GLU A 137 50.38 -3.64 -27.35
C GLU A 137 51.22 -4.44 -26.34
N PHE A 138 50.84 -4.44 -25.06
CA PHE A 138 51.52 -5.23 -24.04
C PHE A 138 51.41 -6.74 -24.30
N ALA A 139 50.25 -7.21 -24.73
CA ALA A 139 50.05 -8.61 -25.09
C ALA A 139 50.93 -9.01 -26.29
N GLU A 140 51.02 -8.17 -27.32
CA GLU A 140 51.91 -8.41 -28.47
C GLU A 140 53.39 -8.39 -28.08
N MET A 141 53.81 -7.44 -27.23
CA MET A 141 55.18 -7.38 -26.71
C MET A 141 55.52 -8.67 -25.98
N LYS A 142 54.63 -9.14 -25.11
CA LYS A 142 54.80 -10.37 -24.34
C LYS A 142 54.84 -11.60 -25.25
N GLU A 143 53.96 -11.69 -26.24
CA GLU A 143 53.97 -12.81 -27.20
C GLU A 143 55.28 -12.83 -28.01
N ARG A 144 55.80 -11.66 -28.40
CA ARG A 144 57.10 -11.55 -29.09
C ARG A 144 58.25 -11.97 -28.19
N GLU A 145 58.23 -11.61 -26.91
CA GLU A 145 59.22 -12.06 -25.92
C GLU A 145 59.16 -13.57 -25.70
N GLU A 146 57.96 -14.13 -25.56
CA GLU A 146 57.74 -15.57 -25.41
C GLU A 146 58.27 -16.33 -26.64
N LYS A 147 57.94 -15.86 -27.86
CA LYS A 147 58.46 -16.42 -29.12
C LYS A 147 60.00 -16.38 -29.17
N LYS A 148 60.62 -15.26 -28.77
CA LYS A 148 62.09 -15.17 -28.70
C LYS A 148 62.66 -16.14 -27.67
N ALA A 149 62.06 -16.23 -26.50
CA ALA A 149 62.47 -17.16 -25.45
C ALA A 149 62.28 -18.63 -25.83
N ASP A 150 61.24 -18.95 -26.61
CA ASP A 150 61.04 -20.28 -27.22
C ASP A 150 62.17 -20.60 -28.21
N LEU A 151 62.48 -19.69 -29.12
CA LEU A 151 63.58 -19.85 -30.08
C LEU A 151 64.92 -20.06 -29.36
N GLU A 152 65.23 -19.25 -28.34
CA GLU A 152 66.44 -19.42 -27.52
C GLU A 152 66.44 -20.76 -26.78
N ARG A 153 65.30 -21.22 -26.27
CA ARG A 153 65.19 -22.54 -25.61
C ARG A 153 65.45 -23.66 -26.61
N GLU A 154 64.92 -23.56 -27.83
CA GLU A 154 65.18 -24.53 -28.90
C GLU A 154 66.64 -24.51 -29.35
N GLU A 155 67.27 -23.34 -29.47
CA GLU A 155 68.71 -23.22 -29.72
C GLU A 155 69.53 -23.84 -28.60
N LYS A 156 69.24 -23.53 -27.34
CA LYS A 156 69.92 -24.15 -26.18
C LYS A 156 69.74 -25.67 -26.15
N LYS A 157 68.56 -26.19 -26.51
CA LYS A 157 68.32 -27.64 -26.66
C LYS A 157 69.19 -28.23 -27.76
N ARG A 158 69.27 -27.58 -28.93
CA ARG A 158 70.12 -28.01 -30.05
C ARG A 158 71.60 -28.00 -29.66
N ASP A 159 72.07 -26.95 -28.98
CA ASP A 159 73.43 -26.86 -28.48
C ASP A 159 73.71 -27.96 -27.44
N TYR A 160 72.78 -28.20 -26.52
CA TYR A 160 72.89 -29.29 -25.56
C TYR A 160 72.96 -30.67 -26.24
N GLN A 161 72.14 -30.91 -27.27
CA GLN A 161 72.17 -32.12 -28.07
C GLN A 161 73.51 -32.27 -28.81
N ALA A 162 74.03 -31.20 -29.41
CA ALA A 162 75.34 -31.21 -30.05
C ALA A 162 76.45 -31.58 -29.04
N ARG A 163 76.41 -31.01 -27.82
CA ARG A 163 77.39 -31.36 -26.76
C ARG A 163 77.25 -32.79 -26.25
N LYS A 164 76.04 -33.36 -26.24
CA LYS A 164 75.76 -34.77 -25.85
C LYS A 164 76.23 -35.74 -26.92
N MET A 165 75.99 -35.40 -28.17
CA MET A 165 76.32 -36.21 -29.35
C MET A 165 77.70 -35.88 -29.93
N HIS A 166 78.52 -35.10 -29.21
CA HIS A 166 79.85 -34.64 -29.66
C HIS A 166 80.78 -35.79 -30.07
N TYR A 167 80.57 -37.00 -29.55
CA TYR A 167 81.32 -38.19 -29.94
C TYR A 167 81.09 -38.63 -31.39
N LEU A 168 80.04 -38.12 -32.07
CA LEU A 168 79.76 -38.40 -33.48
C LEU A 168 80.51 -37.49 -34.46
N LEU A 169 81.32 -36.57 -33.94
CA LEU A 169 82.12 -35.62 -34.71
C LEU A 169 83.18 -36.35 -35.55
N SER A 170 83.39 -35.91 -36.79
CA SER A 170 84.41 -36.45 -37.69
C SER A 170 85.82 -36.31 -37.15
N THR A 171 86.60 -37.38 -37.25
CA THR A 171 88.02 -37.38 -36.91
C THR A 171 88.87 -37.36 -38.19
N LYS A 172 90.18 -37.10 -38.07
CA LYS A 172 91.09 -37.12 -39.24
C LYS A 172 91.17 -38.49 -39.92
N GLN A 173 90.86 -39.56 -39.20
CA GLN A 173 91.06 -40.94 -39.65
C GLN A 173 89.75 -41.62 -40.06
N ILE A 174 88.61 -41.21 -39.48
CA ILE A 174 87.27 -41.74 -39.80
C ILE A 174 86.28 -40.57 -39.93
N PRO A 175 85.56 -40.46 -41.07
CA PRO A 175 84.50 -39.47 -41.24
C PRO A 175 83.34 -39.72 -40.27
N GLY A 176 82.86 -38.67 -39.61
CA GLY A 176 81.71 -38.72 -38.69
C GLY A 176 80.39 -38.95 -39.43
N MET A 177 79.34 -39.39 -38.73
CA MET A 177 78.05 -39.72 -39.35
C MET A 177 77.45 -38.53 -40.14
N TYR A 178 77.72 -37.30 -39.69
CA TYR A 178 77.23 -36.07 -40.31
C TYR A 178 78.22 -35.43 -41.31
N ASN A 179 79.38 -36.06 -41.55
CA ASN A 179 80.38 -35.65 -42.54
C ASN A 179 80.70 -36.79 -43.51
N SER A 180 79.68 -37.24 -44.25
CA SER A 180 79.82 -38.35 -45.18
C SER A 180 80.70 -37.98 -46.39
N PRO A 181 81.65 -38.82 -46.81
CA PRO A 181 82.54 -38.55 -47.95
C PRO A 181 81.82 -38.47 -49.30
N PHE A 182 80.53 -38.81 -49.34
CA PHE A 182 79.70 -38.70 -50.55
C PHE A 182 78.96 -37.36 -50.67
N ARG A 183 79.06 -36.48 -49.66
CA ARG A 183 78.51 -35.11 -49.70
C ARG A 183 79.61 -34.10 -50.00
N LYS A 184 79.28 -33.08 -50.79
CA LYS A 184 80.22 -32.01 -51.18
C LYS A 184 80.52 -31.05 -50.01
N ASP A 185 79.50 -30.75 -49.20
CA ASP A 185 79.61 -29.89 -48.03
C ASP A 185 79.21 -30.65 -46.76
N PRO A 186 79.87 -30.41 -45.61
CA PRO A 186 79.48 -30.97 -44.32
C PRO A 186 78.05 -30.60 -43.94
N ASP A 187 77.32 -31.50 -43.28
CA ASP A 187 75.96 -31.21 -42.82
C ASP A 187 75.99 -30.02 -41.82
N PRO A 188 75.00 -29.11 -41.82
CA PRO A 188 74.91 -28.03 -40.82
C PRO A 188 75.04 -28.50 -39.37
N TRP A 189 74.67 -29.75 -39.09
CA TRP A 189 74.86 -30.37 -37.78
C TRP A 189 76.33 -30.65 -37.44
N GLU A 190 77.15 -31.06 -38.42
CA GLU A 190 78.59 -31.28 -38.24
C GLU A 190 79.30 -29.95 -37.87
N LEU A 191 78.94 -28.84 -38.53
CA LEU A 191 79.49 -27.52 -38.24
C LEU A 191 79.20 -27.07 -36.80
N ARG A 192 77.98 -27.37 -36.30
CA ARG A 192 77.63 -27.11 -34.89
C ARG A 192 78.39 -28.01 -33.92
N LEU A 193 78.60 -29.28 -34.26
CA LEU A 193 79.39 -30.20 -33.43
C LEU A 193 80.85 -29.73 -33.30
N GLN A 194 81.44 -29.16 -34.36
CA GLN A 194 82.80 -28.61 -34.33
C GLN A 194 82.95 -27.41 -33.39
N GLN A 195 81.91 -26.57 -33.29
CA GLN A 195 81.90 -25.40 -32.40
C GLN A 195 81.57 -25.76 -30.95
N ALA A 196 80.83 -26.84 -30.72
CA ALA A 196 80.40 -27.27 -29.40
C ALA A 196 81.53 -27.92 -28.60
N LYS A 197 81.54 -27.73 -27.27
CA LYS A 197 82.46 -28.43 -26.36
C LYS A 197 81.80 -29.67 -25.76
N PRO A 198 82.47 -30.84 -25.72
CA PRO A 198 81.86 -32.08 -25.23
C PRO A 198 81.34 -31.93 -23.80
N LEU A 199 80.20 -32.58 -23.51
CA LEU A 199 79.66 -32.61 -22.15
C LEU A 199 80.68 -33.25 -21.20
N THR A 200 81.21 -32.46 -20.28
CA THR A 200 82.12 -32.95 -19.24
C THR A 200 81.30 -33.68 -18.19
N HIS A 201 81.50 -34.99 -18.04
CA HIS A 201 80.96 -35.72 -16.89
C HIS A 201 81.61 -35.17 -15.62
N ARG A 202 80.87 -34.33 -14.87
CA ARG A 202 81.22 -34.05 -13.49
C ARG A 202 81.15 -35.38 -12.73
N ARG A 203 82.28 -35.84 -12.18
CA ARG A 203 82.27 -36.88 -11.13
C ARG A 203 81.28 -36.42 -10.06
N PRO A 204 80.36 -37.29 -9.58
CA PRO A 204 79.53 -36.93 -8.45
C PRO A 204 80.48 -36.51 -7.34
N LYS A 205 80.38 -35.24 -6.89
CA LYS A 205 81.04 -34.84 -5.65
C LYS A 205 80.49 -35.81 -4.61
N VAL A 206 81.36 -36.65 -4.03
CA VAL A 206 81.04 -37.44 -2.84
C VAL A 206 80.45 -36.45 -1.86
N LYS A 207 79.13 -36.51 -1.65
CA LYS A 207 78.52 -35.73 -0.58
C LYS A 207 79.30 -36.13 0.69
N PRO A 208 79.84 -35.20 1.48
CA PRO A 208 80.36 -35.56 2.79
C PRO A 208 79.27 -36.37 3.48
N LYS A 209 79.60 -37.56 3.99
CA LYS A 209 78.74 -38.26 4.93
C LYS A 209 78.49 -37.24 6.03
N HIS A 210 77.28 -36.71 6.12
CA HIS A 210 76.87 -36.00 7.32
C HIS A 210 77.08 -37.00 8.45
N SER A 211 78.08 -36.75 9.30
CA SER A 211 78.09 -37.37 10.62
C SER A 211 76.80 -36.92 11.26
N VAL A 212 75.88 -37.87 11.41
CA VAL A 212 74.72 -37.68 12.26
C VAL A 212 75.30 -37.44 13.64
N SER A 213 75.37 -36.17 14.05
CA SER A 213 75.60 -35.81 15.44
C SER A 213 74.63 -36.62 16.30
N LEU A 214 75.11 -37.21 17.39
CA LEU A 214 74.28 -37.96 18.33
C LEU A 214 73.12 -37.11 18.90
N SER A 215 73.19 -35.77 18.76
CA SER A 215 72.08 -34.85 19.08
C SER A 215 70.92 -34.86 18.07
N SER A 216 71.16 -35.28 16.82
CA SER A 216 70.11 -35.39 15.79
C SER A 216 69.24 -36.63 15.96
N TRP A 217 69.73 -37.68 16.65
CA TRP A 217 68.93 -38.88 16.93
C TRP A 217 67.87 -38.62 18.01
N LEU A 218 68.14 -37.73 18.97
CA LEU A 218 67.14 -37.22 19.92
C LEU A 218 66.07 -36.33 19.26
N ALA A 219 66.37 -35.72 18.10
CA ALA A 219 65.38 -35.00 17.31
C ALA A 219 64.46 -35.96 16.52
N CYS A 220 64.89 -37.19 16.21
CA CYS A 220 64.06 -38.19 15.52
C CYS A 220 62.94 -38.76 16.41
N THR A 221 63.04 -38.64 17.74
CA THR A 221 61.94 -38.98 18.66
C THR A 221 60.81 -37.94 18.61
N SER A 222 61.09 -36.71 18.17
CA SER A 222 60.05 -35.69 17.97
C SER A 222 59.28 -35.80 16.64
N ALA A 223 59.69 -36.67 15.71
CA ALA A 223 59.01 -36.84 14.42
C ALA A 223 57.68 -37.65 14.52
N ARG A 224 57.37 -38.20 15.70
CA ARG A 224 56.03 -38.77 16.02
C ARG A 224 55.20 -37.91 16.97
N SER A 225 55.70 -36.75 17.39
CA SER A 225 54.90 -35.73 18.07
C SER A 225 54.52 -34.65 17.06
N PHE A 226 53.28 -34.15 17.14
CA PHE A 226 52.81 -33.00 16.38
C PHE A 226 53.89 -31.91 16.31
N PRO A 227 54.09 -31.25 15.16
CA PRO A 227 55.15 -30.25 15.03
C PRO A 227 54.98 -29.21 16.13
N ARG A 228 55.97 -29.11 17.03
CA ARG A 228 56.03 -28.08 18.04
C ARG A 228 56.04 -26.75 17.28
N SER A 229 55.01 -25.93 17.47
CA SER A 229 54.88 -24.64 16.81
C SER A 229 56.17 -23.86 17.03
N GLY A 230 56.99 -23.78 15.98
CA GLY A 230 58.05 -22.78 15.94
C GLY A 230 57.39 -21.45 16.21
N ILE A 231 58.00 -20.65 17.10
CA ILE A 231 57.61 -19.26 17.27
C ILE A 231 57.62 -18.68 15.86
N LEU A 232 56.42 -18.41 15.33
CA LEU A 232 56.29 -17.78 14.03
C LEU A 232 57.16 -16.53 14.05
N PRO A 233 57.89 -16.22 12.98
CA PRO A 233 58.63 -14.95 12.92
C PRO A 233 57.66 -13.86 13.38
N PRO A 234 58.09 -12.91 14.25
CA PRO A 234 57.23 -11.84 14.70
C PRO A 234 56.49 -11.34 13.46
N ILE A 235 55.16 -11.43 13.49
CA ILE A 235 54.36 -10.92 12.38
C ILE A 235 54.57 -9.42 12.46
N ASP A 236 55.63 -8.93 11.82
CA ASP A 236 55.74 -7.56 11.42
C ASP A 236 54.46 -7.33 10.64
N ARG A 237 53.59 -6.51 11.22
CA ARG A 237 52.31 -6.11 10.63
C ARG A 237 52.63 -5.24 9.41
N LYS A 238 53.22 -5.84 8.38
CA LYS A 238 53.42 -5.21 7.09
C LYS A 238 52.02 -4.96 6.55
N ARG A 239 51.77 -3.69 6.21
CA ARG A 239 50.51 -3.25 5.62
C ARG A 239 50.21 -4.16 4.42
N CYS A 240 49.10 -4.88 4.46
CA CYS A 240 48.70 -5.78 3.38
C CYS A 240 48.65 -4.96 2.08
N GLN A 241 49.41 -5.35 1.04
CA GLN A 241 49.35 -4.65 -0.23
C GLN A 241 48.00 -4.93 -0.91
N GLY A 242 47.24 -3.87 -1.15
CA GLY A 242 45.90 -3.92 -1.75
C GLY A 242 44.98 -2.84 -1.16
N PRO A 243 43.73 -2.72 -1.65
CA PRO A 243 42.74 -1.79 -1.14
C PRO A 243 42.10 -2.30 0.17
N PHE A 244 42.91 -2.85 1.08
CA PHE A 244 42.45 -3.35 2.37
C PHE A 244 42.46 -2.23 3.40
N ARG A 245 41.38 -2.13 4.19
CA ARG A 245 41.24 -1.16 5.28
C ARG A 245 42.26 -1.45 6.38
N ASP A 246 42.61 -0.42 7.14
CA ASP A 246 43.55 -0.58 8.25
C ASP A 246 42.99 -1.56 9.29
N VAL A 247 43.89 -2.27 9.98
CA VAL A 247 43.50 -3.31 10.94
C VAL A 247 42.63 -2.68 12.02
N SER A 248 43.01 -1.50 12.53
CA SER A 248 42.22 -0.74 13.51
C SER A 248 40.77 -0.51 13.05
N GLU A 249 40.56 -0.02 11.82
CA GLU A 249 39.23 0.20 11.24
C GLU A 249 38.41 -1.08 11.10
N VAL A 250 39.05 -2.20 10.74
CA VAL A 250 38.35 -3.49 10.61
C VAL A 250 37.89 -4.00 11.97
N TRP A 251 38.70 -3.82 13.02
CA TRP A 251 38.31 -4.14 14.39
C TRP A 251 37.16 -3.23 14.85
N GLU A 252 37.25 -1.92 14.62
CA GLU A 252 36.16 -0.98 14.93
C GLU A 252 34.87 -1.34 14.18
N GLN A 253 34.96 -1.73 12.91
CA GLN A 253 33.80 -2.12 12.12
C GLN A 253 33.20 -3.46 12.60
N ARG A 254 34.04 -4.42 13.00
CA ARG A 254 33.59 -5.73 13.49
C ARG A 254 32.88 -5.65 14.85
N TYR A 255 33.34 -4.76 15.72
CA TYR A 255 32.78 -4.55 17.05
C TYR A 255 31.87 -3.32 17.12
N LYS A 256 31.55 -2.69 15.99
CA LYS A 256 30.58 -1.60 15.94
C LYS A 256 29.24 -2.13 16.46
N PRO A 257 28.66 -1.55 17.53
CA PRO A 257 27.35 -1.95 18.00
C PRO A 257 26.34 -1.78 16.87
N LEU A 258 25.43 -2.75 16.74
CA LEU A 258 24.37 -2.69 15.73
C LEU A 258 23.55 -1.42 15.99
N GLU A 259 23.61 -0.45 15.06
CA GLU A 259 22.68 0.67 15.03
C GLU A 259 21.34 0.13 14.51
N PRO A 260 20.32 -0.03 15.37
CA PRO A 260 19.02 -0.50 14.92
C PRO A 260 18.50 0.46 13.86
N THR A 261 18.01 -0.10 12.74
CA THR A 261 17.32 0.72 11.72
C THR A 261 16.20 1.52 12.36
N LEU A 262 15.81 2.67 11.78
CA LEU A 262 14.78 3.55 12.35
C LEU A 262 13.48 2.81 12.76
N ARG A 263 13.15 1.72 12.04
CA ARG A 263 12.01 0.84 12.33
C ARG A 263 12.15 -0.02 13.60
N VAL A 264 13.36 -0.28 14.05
CA VAL A 264 13.70 -1.07 15.26
C VAL A 264 13.98 -0.14 16.44
N ALA A 265 14.46 1.08 16.18
CA ALA A 265 14.70 2.09 17.21
C ALA A 265 13.40 2.76 17.69
N GLU A 266 12.41 2.94 16.80
CA GLU A 266 11.11 3.46 17.19
C GLU A 266 10.21 2.33 17.74
N PRO A 267 9.57 2.52 18.90
CA PRO A 267 8.57 1.58 19.41
C PRO A 267 7.49 1.37 18.35
N MET A 268 7.04 0.12 18.15
CA MET A 268 5.97 -0.18 17.19
C MET A 268 4.68 0.63 17.46
N ASP A 269 4.46 1.02 18.72
CA ASP A 269 3.34 1.86 19.15
C ASP A 269 3.64 3.37 19.17
N GLY A 270 4.80 3.82 18.69
CA GLY A 270 5.22 5.22 18.75
C GLY A 270 4.22 6.19 18.12
N LEU A 271 3.50 5.79 17.08
CA LEU A 271 2.44 6.59 16.46
C LEU A 271 1.20 6.71 17.35
N ASN A 272 0.85 5.65 18.09
CA ASN A 272 -0.25 5.66 19.05
C ASN A 272 0.11 6.50 20.29
N GLU A 273 1.34 6.37 20.78
CA GLU A 273 1.86 7.14 21.91
C GLU A 273 1.99 8.62 21.58
N ALA A 274 2.51 8.98 20.40
CA ALA A 274 2.59 10.37 19.94
C ALA A 274 1.20 11.01 19.81
N ARG A 275 0.21 10.26 19.31
CA ARG A 275 -1.19 10.73 19.24
C ARG A 275 -1.78 10.94 20.63
N ALA A 276 -1.52 10.03 21.57
CA ALA A 276 -1.99 10.16 22.95
C ALA A 276 -1.31 11.33 23.68
N GLN A 277 -0.02 11.58 23.44
CA GLN A 277 0.68 12.75 23.98
C GLN A 277 0.13 14.06 23.43
N LEU A 278 -0.15 14.12 22.13
CA LEU A 278 -0.76 15.29 21.49
C LEU A 278 -2.15 15.59 22.07
N GLN A 279 -2.98 14.55 22.24
CA GLN A 279 -4.28 14.69 22.91
C GLN A 279 -4.15 15.20 24.36
N ARG A 280 -3.17 14.73 25.13
CA ARG A 280 -2.91 15.25 26.50
C ARG A 280 -2.47 16.72 26.49
N GLN A 281 -1.66 17.13 25.52
CA GLN A 281 -1.25 18.53 25.36
C GLN A 281 -2.41 19.43 24.94
N GLU A 282 -3.28 18.96 24.05
CA GLU A 282 -4.52 19.67 23.70
C GLU A 282 -5.45 19.77 24.91
N TRP A 283 -5.57 18.71 25.70
CA TRP A 283 -6.43 18.68 26.89
C TRP A 283 -5.95 19.62 27.99
N THR A 284 -4.63 19.70 28.23
CA THR A 284 -4.03 20.67 29.17
C THR A 284 -4.18 22.12 28.70
N ARG A 285 -4.35 22.35 27.39
CA ARG A 285 -4.59 23.69 26.80
C ARG A 285 -6.07 24.05 26.69
N ASN A 286 -6.99 23.13 26.97
CA ASN A 286 -8.41 23.42 26.92
C ASN A 286 -8.84 24.24 28.15
N VAL A 287 -9.34 25.46 27.90
CA VAL A 287 -9.89 26.34 28.94
C VAL A 287 -11.33 25.95 29.31
N ASN A 288 -11.99 25.12 28.50
CA ASN A 288 -13.38 24.71 28.69
C ASN A 288 -13.59 23.28 28.20
N ASP A 289 -14.17 22.42 29.04
CA ASP A 289 -14.48 21.01 28.73
C ASP A 289 -15.72 20.85 27.84
N ASN A 290 -16.49 21.92 27.65
CA ASN A 290 -17.66 21.87 26.80
C ASN A 290 -17.24 21.74 25.33
N MET A 291 -17.64 20.62 24.71
CA MET A 291 -17.46 20.39 23.27
C MET A 291 -18.02 21.55 22.47
N PHE A 292 -17.18 22.17 21.62
CA PHE A 292 -17.60 23.27 20.74
C PHE A 292 -18.58 22.73 19.70
N LEU A 293 -19.87 22.82 20.02
CA LEU A 293 -20.93 22.45 19.10
C LEU A 293 -21.10 23.56 18.05
N PRO A 294 -21.26 23.21 16.76
CA PRO A 294 -21.55 24.20 15.73
C PRO A 294 -22.80 25.01 16.11
N PHE A 295 -22.80 26.32 15.83
CA PHE A 295 -23.86 27.26 16.23
C PHE A 295 -25.29 26.78 15.91
N SER A 296 -25.46 25.93 14.89
CA SER A 296 -26.75 25.36 14.48
C SER A 296 -27.32 24.27 15.40
N SER A 297 -26.56 23.73 16.35
CA SER A 297 -27.00 22.68 17.28
C SER A 297 -27.03 23.11 18.76
N TYR A 298 -26.50 24.28 19.10
CA TYR A 298 -26.36 24.75 20.48
C TYR A 298 -27.71 24.89 21.23
N HIS A 299 -28.80 25.15 20.50
CA HIS A 299 -30.16 25.30 21.06
C HIS A 299 -31.01 24.03 21.03
N LYS A 300 -30.59 22.97 20.35
CA LYS A 300 -31.44 21.77 20.14
C LYS A 300 -31.53 20.87 21.37
N ASN A 301 -30.55 20.94 22.27
CA ASN A 301 -30.45 20.04 23.43
C ASN A 301 -30.57 20.77 24.79
N LYS A 302 -30.69 22.11 24.82
CA LYS A 302 -30.93 22.84 26.07
C LYS A 302 -32.44 22.93 26.32
N LYS A 303 -32.91 22.28 27.38
CA LYS A 303 -34.28 22.46 27.88
C LYS A 303 -34.36 23.90 28.43
N TYR A 304 -35.22 24.73 27.85
CA TYR A 304 -35.41 26.11 28.30
C TYR A 304 -35.89 26.13 29.76
N ILE A 305 -35.14 26.83 30.62
CA ILE A 305 -35.51 27.05 32.04
C ILE A 305 -36.02 28.49 32.12
N PRO A 306 -37.32 28.71 32.39
CA PRO A 306 -37.88 30.06 32.49
C PRO A 306 -37.29 30.82 33.68
N THR A 307 -36.98 32.10 33.50
CA THR A 307 -36.67 33.01 34.59
C THR A 307 -37.93 33.26 35.42
N MET A 308 -37.80 33.29 36.76
CA MET A 308 -38.94 33.33 37.70
C MET A 308 -39.90 34.53 37.54
N HIS A 309 -39.53 35.54 36.74
CA HIS A 309 -40.29 36.78 36.58
C HIS A 309 -41.18 36.83 35.32
N LEU A 310 -41.21 35.77 34.49
CA LEU A 310 -42.05 35.70 33.28
C LEU A 310 -43.07 34.56 33.41
N SER A 311 -44.32 34.89 33.75
CA SER A 311 -45.43 33.93 33.91
C SER A 311 -46.18 33.62 32.61
N SER A 312 -45.81 34.20 31.47
CA SER A 312 -46.47 33.94 30.19
C SER A 312 -45.87 32.72 29.47
N LYS A 313 -46.75 31.84 28.99
CA LYS A 313 -46.40 30.63 28.23
C LYS A 313 -45.95 31.08 26.83
N TYR A 314 -44.66 30.93 26.51
CA TYR A 314 -44.12 31.28 25.19
C TYR A 314 -44.70 30.33 24.13
N GLY A 315 -45.73 30.79 23.42
CA GLY A 315 -46.33 30.17 22.25
C GLY A 315 -46.66 31.27 21.23
N PRO A 316 -46.79 30.95 19.93
CA PRO A 316 -47.14 31.96 18.95
C PRO A 316 -48.55 32.49 19.21
N ASP A 317 -48.65 33.79 19.53
CA ASP A 317 -49.93 34.49 19.61
C ASP A 317 -50.63 34.46 18.25
N ALA A 318 -51.96 34.32 18.25
CA ALA A 318 -52.79 34.24 17.06
C ALA A 318 -52.95 35.60 16.35
N TYR A 319 -51.85 36.19 15.89
CA TYR A 319 -51.86 37.41 15.09
C TYR A 319 -51.66 37.07 13.60
N GLY A 320 -52.76 37.10 12.85
CA GLY A 320 -52.77 36.88 11.39
C GLY A 320 -52.84 35.42 10.95
N SER A 321 -53.16 35.21 9.66
CA SER A 321 -53.16 33.88 9.04
C SER A 321 -51.82 33.19 9.25
N GLN A 322 -51.87 31.87 9.41
CA GLN A 322 -50.81 30.99 9.92
C GLN A 322 -49.41 31.23 9.33
N HIS A 323 -49.29 31.76 8.12
CA HIS A 323 -48.04 32.25 7.54
C HIS A 323 -48.22 33.59 6.80
N PHE A 324 -47.23 34.49 6.92
CA PHE A 324 -47.18 35.80 6.22
C PHE A 324 -47.18 35.69 4.68
N ARG A 325 -47.11 34.47 4.12
CA ARG A 325 -47.07 34.19 2.68
C ARG A 325 -48.13 33.20 2.20
N ASP A 326 -49.19 32.96 2.97
CA ASP A 326 -50.30 32.14 2.48
C ASP A 326 -51.10 32.90 1.41
N GLU A 327 -51.08 32.39 0.18
CA GLU A 327 -51.90 32.89 -0.92
C GLU A 327 -53.32 32.37 -0.78
N ASN A 328 -54.31 33.25 -0.92
CA ASN A 328 -55.72 32.96 -0.64
C ASN A 328 -56.49 32.84 -1.96
N PRO A 329 -56.64 31.63 -2.55
CA PRO A 329 -57.12 31.44 -3.93
C PRO A 329 -58.56 31.89 -4.16
N LYS A 330 -59.35 32.09 -3.09
CA LYS A 330 -60.73 32.61 -3.17
C LYS A 330 -60.84 34.09 -3.54
N LYS A 331 -59.73 34.83 -3.57
CA LYS A 331 -59.69 36.27 -3.91
C LYS A 331 -59.27 36.54 -5.36
N TRP A 332 -59.04 35.51 -6.17
CA TRP A 332 -58.66 35.69 -7.57
C TRP A 332 -59.89 36.03 -8.41
N ILE A 333 -59.78 37.09 -9.23
CA ILE A 333 -60.89 37.61 -10.04
C ILE A 333 -61.12 36.76 -11.30
N CYS A 334 -60.12 35.98 -11.74
CA CYS A 334 -60.21 35.13 -12.91
C CYS A 334 -59.36 33.86 -12.68
N ASP A 335 -59.89 32.69 -13.06
CA ASP A 335 -59.21 31.38 -12.94
C ASP A 335 -58.16 31.14 -14.04
N LYS A 336 -57.89 32.13 -14.89
CA LYS A 336 -56.95 32.03 -16.01
C LYS A 336 -55.68 32.82 -15.71
N ASP A 337 -54.54 32.19 -15.91
CA ASP A 337 -53.23 32.83 -15.84
C ASP A 337 -53.10 33.93 -16.89
N PHE A 338 -52.35 34.99 -16.58
CA PHE A 338 -52.08 36.08 -17.52
C PHE A 338 -51.37 35.56 -18.78
N GLN A 339 -51.94 35.83 -19.96
CA GLN A 339 -51.31 35.52 -21.24
C GLN A 339 -50.20 36.55 -21.54
N THR A 340 -49.00 36.06 -21.83
CA THR A 340 -47.87 36.91 -22.22
C THR A 340 -48.03 37.33 -23.68
N VAL A 341 -48.16 38.63 -23.92
CA VAL A 341 -48.38 39.22 -25.26
C VAL A 341 -47.06 39.36 -26.03
N LEU A 342 -45.91 39.25 -25.36
CA LEU A 342 -44.57 39.35 -25.95
C LEU A 342 -43.81 38.02 -25.79
N PRO A 343 -42.99 37.61 -26.78
CA PRO A 343 -42.20 36.40 -26.68
C PRO A 343 -41.18 36.51 -25.53
N SER A 344 -41.10 35.47 -24.70
CA SER A 344 -40.17 35.44 -23.56
C SER A 344 -38.72 35.43 -24.03
N PHE A 345 -37.86 36.24 -23.41
CA PHE A 345 -36.41 36.13 -23.60
C PHE A 345 -35.94 34.70 -23.28
N ASP A 346 -35.10 34.12 -24.15
CA ASP A 346 -34.65 32.72 -24.07
C ASP A 346 -34.01 32.35 -22.74
N LEU A 347 -33.41 33.32 -22.05
CA LEU A 347 -32.79 33.14 -20.74
C LEU A 347 -33.81 32.74 -19.66
N PHE A 348 -35.04 33.24 -19.75
CA PHE A 348 -36.09 33.05 -18.74
C PHE A 348 -37.22 32.12 -19.20
N SER A 349 -37.21 31.65 -20.45
CA SER A 349 -38.19 30.70 -20.99
C SER A 349 -38.28 29.38 -20.20
N LYS A 350 -37.24 29.07 -19.42
CA LYS A 350 -37.10 27.86 -18.59
C LYS A 350 -37.47 28.08 -17.11
N TYR A 351 -37.74 29.31 -16.70
CA TYR A 351 -37.99 29.62 -15.29
C TYR A 351 -39.43 29.21 -14.92
N GLY A 352 -39.59 28.32 -13.94
CA GLY A 352 -40.88 27.85 -13.46
C GLY A 352 -41.46 26.60 -14.15
N LYS A 353 -40.86 26.11 -15.24
CA LYS A 353 -41.28 24.85 -15.89
C LYS A 353 -40.62 23.64 -15.21
N LEU A 354 -41.40 22.57 -15.00
CA LEU A 354 -40.91 21.32 -14.43
C LEU A 354 -40.35 20.43 -15.54
N TYR A 355 -39.10 19.99 -15.39
CA TYR A 355 -38.48 19.06 -16.32
C TYR A 355 -39.10 17.67 -16.20
N SER A 356 -39.59 17.10 -17.31
CA SER A 356 -40.02 15.71 -17.35
C SER A 356 -38.80 14.77 -17.28
N LYS A 357 -39.00 13.55 -16.76
CA LYS A 357 -37.94 12.56 -16.52
C LYS A 357 -37.13 12.15 -17.75
N ALA A 358 -37.59 12.48 -18.97
CA ALA A 358 -36.91 12.19 -20.23
C ALA A 358 -36.21 13.41 -20.86
N GLY A 359 -36.15 14.55 -20.15
CA GLY A 359 -35.38 15.73 -20.60
C GLY A 359 -36.08 16.63 -21.62
N GLN A 360 -37.32 16.32 -22.04
CA GLN A 360 -38.15 17.28 -22.77
C GLN A 360 -38.96 18.15 -21.79
N ILE A 361 -38.99 19.45 -22.09
CA ILE A 361 -39.75 20.48 -21.38
C ILE A 361 -41.22 20.32 -21.78
N VAL A 362 -42.12 20.11 -20.81
CA VAL A 362 -43.57 20.24 -21.02
C VAL A 362 -43.98 21.67 -20.71
#